data_AF-A0A2I8F1B4-F1
#
_entry.id   AF-A0A2I8F1B4-F1
#
_cell.length_a   1.000
_cell.length_b   1.000
_cell.length_c   1.000
_cell.angle_alpha   90.00
_cell.angle_beta   90.00
_cell.angle_gamma   90.00
#
_symmetry.space_group_name_H-M   'P 1'
#
loop_
_entity.id
_entity.type
_entity.pdbx_description
1 polymer ?
#
loop_
_entity_poly.entity_id
_entity_poly.type
_entity_poly.pdbx_seq_one_letter_code
_entity_poly.pdbx_strand_id
1 'polypeptide(L)'
;MRLADFILDHMDAILLRWDEFARSLLPAAADMRSLALRDHAQQILEAVAKDLSTPQSREDQFEKSTGQAPILAGAAETAAQTHALLRARSGFDINQMVAEYRALRASVLRLWMDECEPDSHHEDDMVRFNEGIDQAIAESVSFFSMQVDLARNLFLGMLGHDMRSPLQTIQMTASYLAALNAGEKVSGAASRLIRSGARMQALLDDMVDFNRTRLGLGINIAPTAIDLARLFADALDQLRAIHPDRQIDLDVIGDCMGIWDGRRLQQLLGNLVLNAIKYGASDAPVRVTVTDEGAEVLLEVRNAGAAIERSTLDLIFNPLQRGPNHQGTDADSSLGLGLYIAREIARAHGGEIDARSDAVETVFSVKLPRGE
;
A
#
# COMPACT_ATOMS: atom_id res chain seq x y z
N MET A 1 30.21 -6.52 -38.77
CA MET A 1 30.83 -5.89 -37.57
C MET A 1 30.12 -6.43 -36.34
N ARG A 2 30.82 -6.78 -35.26
CA ARG A 2 30.18 -7.30 -34.05
C ARG A 2 29.26 -6.24 -33.44
N LEU A 3 28.17 -6.68 -32.82
CA LEU A 3 27.18 -5.76 -32.25
C LEU A 3 27.76 -4.93 -31.09
N ALA A 4 28.68 -5.50 -30.30
CA ALA A 4 29.35 -4.78 -29.23
C ALA A 4 30.12 -3.55 -29.74
N ASP A 5 30.91 -3.73 -30.81
CA ASP A 5 31.67 -2.64 -31.44
C ASP A 5 30.72 -1.60 -32.05
N PHE A 6 29.66 -2.06 -32.73
CA PHE A 6 28.65 -1.17 -33.30
C PHE A 6 28.01 -0.24 -32.25
N ILE A 7 27.61 -0.79 -31.09
CA ILE A 7 26.99 -0.01 -30.00
C ILE A 7 27.93 1.08 -29.51
N LEU A 8 29.22 0.76 -29.35
CA LEU A 8 30.23 1.72 -28.87
C LEU A 8 30.52 2.81 -29.93
N ASP A 9 30.64 2.43 -31.20
CA ASP A 9 30.95 3.36 -32.29
C ASP A 9 29.76 4.27 -32.66
N HIS A 10 28.52 3.82 -32.44
CA HIS A 10 27.29 4.54 -32.82
C HIS A 10 26.49 5.04 -31.60
N MET A 11 27.13 5.11 -30.43
CA MET A 11 26.49 5.47 -29.16
C MET A 11 25.67 6.77 -29.26
N ASP A 12 26.26 7.84 -29.81
CA ASP A 12 25.59 9.13 -29.95
C ASP A 12 24.32 9.06 -30.81
N ALA A 13 24.36 8.31 -31.93
CA ALA A 13 23.22 8.14 -32.83
C ALA A 13 22.10 7.32 -32.17
N ILE A 14 22.45 6.28 -31.41
CA ILE A 14 21.52 5.46 -30.65
C ILE A 14 20.84 6.30 -29.56
N LEU A 15 21.62 7.05 -28.78
CA LEU A 15 21.12 7.89 -27.68
C LEU A 15 20.26 9.05 -28.18
N LEU A 16 20.57 9.61 -29.37
CA LEU A 16 19.76 10.66 -29.98
C LEU A 16 18.35 10.15 -30.32
N ARG A 17 18.24 8.98 -30.96
CA ARG A 17 16.93 8.35 -31.27
C ARG A 17 16.16 7.96 -30.02
N TRP A 18 16.87 7.54 -28.97
CA TRP A 18 16.27 7.23 -27.68
C TRP A 18 15.76 8.49 -26.95
N ASP A 19 16.48 9.61 -26.98
CA ASP A 19 16.05 10.89 -26.39
C ASP A 19 14.78 11.43 -27.08
N GLU A 20 14.68 11.32 -28.41
CA GLU A 20 13.46 11.66 -29.15
C GLU A 20 12.24 10.86 -28.67
N PHE A 21 12.43 9.56 -28.41
CA PHE A 21 11.38 8.71 -27.85
C PHE A 21 11.05 9.06 -26.40
N ALA A 22 12.05 9.23 -25.52
CA ALA A 22 11.84 9.54 -24.11
C ALA A 22 11.06 10.85 -23.92
N ARG A 23 11.31 11.86 -24.76
CA ARG A 23 10.55 13.12 -24.77
C ARG A 23 9.08 12.98 -25.16
N SER A 24 8.69 11.89 -25.81
CA SER A 24 7.29 11.61 -26.12
C SER A 24 6.47 11.14 -24.91
N LEU A 25 7.13 10.81 -23.78
CA LEU A 25 6.51 10.29 -22.55
C LEU A 25 6.11 11.41 -21.56
N LEU A 26 5.60 12.54 -22.05
CA LEU A 26 5.11 13.65 -21.22
C LEU A 26 3.85 13.24 -20.39
N PRO A 27 3.66 13.81 -19.18
CA PRO A 27 4.38 14.95 -18.58
C PRO A 27 5.63 14.58 -17.76
N ALA A 28 5.92 13.30 -17.50
CA ALA A 28 7.04 12.89 -16.64
C ALA A 28 8.41 13.34 -17.18
N ALA A 29 8.55 13.45 -18.51
CA ALA A 29 9.76 13.93 -19.17
C ALA A 29 9.89 15.47 -19.23
N ALA A 30 8.90 16.25 -18.75
CA ALA A 30 8.83 17.70 -18.95
C ALA A 30 9.95 18.48 -18.25
N ASP A 31 10.31 18.05 -17.04
CA ASP A 31 11.30 18.73 -16.19
C ASP A 31 12.71 18.10 -16.26
N MET A 32 12.89 17.09 -17.11
CA MET A 32 14.17 16.37 -17.21
C MET A 32 15.16 17.10 -18.11
N ARG A 33 16.33 17.42 -17.57
CA ARG A 33 17.47 17.90 -18.38
C ARG A 33 17.95 16.74 -19.26
N SER A 34 17.95 16.94 -20.58
CA SER A 34 18.36 15.96 -21.61
C SER A 34 19.68 15.23 -21.32
N LEU A 35 20.61 15.86 -20.58
CA LEU A 35 21.89 15.25 -20.18
C LEU A 35 21.72 14.08 -19.19
N ALA A 36 20.81 14.19 -18.22
CA ALA A 36 20.59 13.14 -17.21
C ALA A 36 19.83 11.95 -17.79
N LEU A 37 18.98 12.16 -18.79
CA LEU A 37 18.33 11.07 -19.54
C LEU A 37 19.39 10.22 -20.27
N ARG A 38 20.33 10.87 -20.96
CA ARG A 38 21.32 10.23 -21.82
C ARG A 38 22.38 9.41 -21.06
N ASP A 39 22.82 9.89 -19.90
CA ASP A 39 23.91 9.26 -19.14
C ASP A 39 23.58 7.81 -18.70
N HIS A 40 22.35 7.54 -18.28
CA HIS A 40 21.96 6.18 -17.86
C HIS A 40 21.75 5.22 -19.03
N ALA A 41 21.16 5.70 -20.12
CA ALA A 41 21.01 4.89 -21.33
C ALA A 41 22.39 4.49 -21.90
N GLN A 42 23.36 5.41 -21.84
CA GLN A 42 24.75 5.13 -22.20
C GLN A 42 25.35 4.03 -21.30
N GLN A 43 25.26 4.18 -19.98
CA GLN A 43 25.82 3.21 -19.03
C GLN A 43 25.19 1.81 -19.18
N ILE A 44 23.87 1.74 -19.47
CA ILE A 44 23.19 0.48 -19.78
C ILE A 44 23.78 -0.14 -21.05
N LEU A 45 23.92 0.64 -22.13
CA LEU A 45 24.48 0.15 -23.39
C LEU A 45 25.95 -0.26 -23.25
N GLU A 46 26.76 0.46 -22.48
CA GLU A 46 28.15 0.09 -22.17
C GLU A 46 28.22 -1.21 -21.38
N ALA A 47 27.32 -1.41 -20.40
CA ALA A 47 27.23 -2.66 -19.66
C ALA A 47 26.85 -3.83 -20.58
N VAL A 48 25.89 -3.63 -21.49
CA VAL A 48 25.47 -4.64 -22.47
C VAL A 48 26.58 -4.92 -23.49
N ALA A 49 27.27 -3.90 -24.01
CA ALA A 49 28.39 -4.07 -24.94
C ALA A 49 29.59 -4.77 -24.30
N LYS A 50 29.87 -4.48 -23.03
CA LYS A 50 30.88 -5.21 -22.24
C LYS A 50 30.47 -6.67 -22.04
N ASP A 51 29.20 -6.92 -21.75
CA ASP A 51 28.68 -8.28 -21.59
C ASP A 51 28.81 -9.10 -22.89
N LEU A 52 28.43 -8.51 -24.03
CA LEU A 52 28.59 -9.08 -25.36
C LEU A 52 30.06 -9.47 -25.66
N SER A 53 31.01 -8.65 -25.24
CA SER A 53 32.45 -8.90 -25.46
C SER A 53 33.08 -9.87 -24.46
N THR A 54 32.36 -10.24 -23.40
CA THR A 54 32.87 -11.14 -22.36
C THR A 54 32.65 -12.60 -22.77
N PRO A 55 33.64 -13.51 -22.65
CA PRO A 55 33.42 -14.93 -22.83
C PRO A 55 32.44 -15.49 -21.79
N GLN A 56 31.46 -16.26 -22.23
CA GLN A 56 30.46 -16.89 -21.37
C GLN A 56 30.36 -18.38 -21.65
N SER A 57 30.09 -19.18 -20.62
CA SER A 57 29.72 -20.58 -20.80
C SER A 57 28.26 -20.70 -21.21
N ARG A 58 27.86 -21.88 -21.72
CA ARG A 58 26.44 -22.17 -22.03
C ARG A 58 25.56 -22.17 -20.78
N GLU A 59 26.12 -22.50 -19.62
CA GLU A 59 25.42 -22.46 -18.34
C GLU A 59 25.11 -21.01 -17.95
N ASP A 60 26.09 -20.11 -18.07
CA ASP A 60 25.89 -18.67 -17.81
C ASP A 60 24.82 -18.04 -18.74
N GLN A 61 24.79 -18.46 -20.02
CA GLN A 61 23.76 -18.02 -20.97
C GLN A 61 22.38 -18.53 -20.59
N PHE A 62 22.27 -19.80 -20.19
CA PHE A 62 21.00 -20.39 -19.78
C PHE A 62 20.43 -19.71 -18.52
N GLU A 63 21.25 -19.47 -17.50
CA GLU A 63 20.83 -18.77 -16.27
C GLU A 63 20.38 -17.33 -16.56
N LYS A 64 21.06 -16.61 -17.46
CA LYS A 64 20.61 -15.26 -17.90
C LYS A 64 19.29 -15.29 -18.64
N SER A 65 19.13 -16.19 -19.61
CA SER A 65 17.91 -16.30 -20.41
C SER A 65 16.66 -16.63 -19.58
N THR A 66 16.85 -17.25 -18.41
CA THR A 66 15.78 -17.62 -17.46
C THR A 66 15.65 -16.67 -16.27
N GLY A 67 16.44 -15.59 -16.23
CA GLY A 67 16.43 -14.60 -15.15
C GLY A 67 16.99 -15.11 -13.82
N GLN A 68 17.78 -16.18 -13.83
CA GLN A 68 18.38 -16.83 -12.67
C GLN A 68 19.85 -16.43 -12.44
N ALA A 69 20.41 -15.59 -13.30
CA ALA A 69 21.79 -15.15 -13.21
C ALA A 69 22.11 -14.54 -11.83
N PRO A 70 23.26 -14.87 -11.22
CA PRO A 70 23.62 -14.40 -9.89
C PRO A 70 23.74 -12.87 -9.84
N ILE A 71 22.99 -12.25 -8.93
CA ILE A 71 23.11 -10.83 -8.62
C ILE A 71 24.52 -10.61 -8.03
N LEU A 72 25.34 -9.78 -8.68
CA LEU A 72 26.69 -9.45 -8.21
C LEU A 72 26.63 -8.79 -6.81
N ALA A 73 26.88 -9.58 -5.77
CA ALA A 73 26.89 -9.11 -4.39
C ALA A 73 28.10 -8.22 -4.13
N GLY A 74 27.87 -6.94 -3.81
CA GLY A 74 28.90 -5.98 -3.39
C GLY A 74 29.36 -4.99 -4.46
N ALA A 75 28.76 -4.99 -5.66
CA ALA A 75 28.92 -3.88 -6.60
C ALA A 75 28.06 -2.68 -6.17
N ALA A 76 28.46 -1.46 -6.58
CA ALA A 76 27.54 -0.33 -6.62
C ALA A 76 26.28 -0.70 -7.44
N GLU A 77 25.17 0.02 -7.25
CA GLU A 77 23.93 -0.17 -8.03
C GLU A 77 24.25 -0.35 -9.53
N THR A 78 23.66 -1.36 -10.18
CA THR A 78 23.86 -1.57 -11.62
C THR A 78 23.31 -0.38 -12.40
N ALA A 79 23.79 -0.14 -13.64
CA ALA A 79 23.25 0.93 -14.47
C ALA A 79 21.72 0.83 -14.64
N ALA A 80 21.18 -0.40 -14.71
CA ALA A 80 19.75 -0.68 -14.75
C ALA A 80 19.04 -0.33 -13.42
N GLN A 81 19.64 -0.65 -12.28
CA GLN A 81 19.11 -0.28 -10.96
C GLN A 81 19.17 1.23 -10.72
N THR A 82 20.27 1.89 -11.06
CA THR A 82 20.41 3.35 -10.97
C THR A 82 19.42 4.04 -11.90
N HIS A 83 19.23 3.55 -13.12
CA HIS A 83 18.21 4.04 -14.03
C HIS A 83 16.80 3.91 -13.42
N ALA A 84 16.44 2.74 -12.90
CA ALA A 84 15.16 2.51 -12.22
C ALA A 84 14.94 3.43 -11.01
N LEU A 85 15.96 3.61 -10.16
CA LEU A 85 15.90 4.50 -9.01
C LEU A 85 15.59 5.95 -9.41
N LEU A 86 16.28 6.42 -10.45
CA LEU A 86 16.12 7.79 -10.91
C LEU A 86 14.77 7.99 -11.58
N ARG A 87 14.27 7.02 -12.35
CA ARG A 87 12.91 7.06 -12.91
C ARG A 87 11.84 7.08 -11.82
N ALA A 88 12.00 6.27 -10.78
CA ALA A 88 11.11 6.30 -9.61
C ALA A 88 11.10 7.68 -8.93
N ARG A 89 12.28 8.31 -8.77
CA ARG A 89 12.42 9.65 -8.18
C ARG A 89 11.93 10.77 -9.09
N SER A 90 11.98 10.58 -10.40
CA SER A 90 11.52 11.55 -11.40
C SER A 90 10.03 11.40 -11.75
N GLY A 91 9.30 10.52 -11.07
CA GLY A 91 7.83 10.40 -11.22
C GLY A 91 7.37 9.64 -12.45
N PHE A 92 8.23 8.80 -13.03
CA PHE A 92 7.84 7.89 -14.11
C PHE A 92 6.93 6.80 -13.57
N ASP A 93 6.03 6.29 -14.40
CA ASP A 93 5.39 5.00 -14.17
C ASP A 93 6.19 3.83 -14.76
N ILE A 94 5.85 2.62 -14.37
CA ILE A 94 6.58 1.41 -14.78
C ILE A 94 6.48 1.13 -16.28
N ASN A 95 5.36 1.50 -16.92
CA ASN A 95 5.15 1.28 -18.35
C ASN A 95 5.99 2.27 -19.17
N GLN A 96 6.13 3.50 -18.70
CA GLN A 96 7.02 4.51 -19.28
C GLN A 96 8.48 4.03 -19.22
N MET A 97 8.93 3.51 -18.07
CA MET A 97 10.27 2.94 -17.94
C MET A 97 10.48 1.75 -18.90
N VAL A 98 9.56 0.79 -18.95
CA VAL A 98 9.66 -0.36 -19.89
C VAL A 98 9.60 0.09 -21.35
N ALA A 99 8.87 1.17 -21.65
CA ALA A 99 8.84 1.76 -22.99
C ALA A 99 10.22 2.29 -23.41
N GLU A 100 10.99 2.90 -22.49
CA GLU A 100 12.36 3.36 -22.77
C GLU A 100 13.28 2.21 -23.21
N TYR A 101 13.21 1.05 -22.56
CA TYR A 101 13.98 -0.14 -22.96
C TYR A 101 13.55 -0.70 -24.32
N ARG A 102 12.24 -0.74 -24.60
CA ARG A 102 11.72 -1.19 -25.90
C ARG A 102 12.21 -0.30 -27.03
N ALA A 103 12.20 1.02 -26.82
CA ALA A 103 12.70 1.98 -27.79
C ALA A 103 14.21 1.88 -27.98
N LEU A 104 14.97 1.68 -26.89
CA LEU A 104 16.41 1.47 -26.93
C LEU A 104 16.76 0.24 -27.77
N ARG A 105 16.19 -0.92 -27.45
CA ARG A 105 16.38 -2.19 -28.18
C ARG A 105 16.07 -2.04 -29.66
N ALA A 106 14.92 -1.46 -29.99
CA ALA A 106 14.51 -1.26 -31.37
C ALA A 106 15.41 -0.27 -32.12
N SER A 107 16.02 0.70 -31.43
CA SER A 107 16.95 1.66 -32.04
C SER A 107 18.27 0.98 -32.39
N VAL A 108 18.83 0.21 -31.45
CA VAL A 108 20.08 -0.54 -31.67
C VAL A 108 19.92 -1.55 -32.81
N LEU A 109 18.92 -2.44 -32.73
CA LEU A 109 18.78 -3.52 -33.72
C LEU A 109 18.48 -3.00 -35.13
N ARG A 110 17.65 -1.96 -35.27
CA ARG A 110 17.36 -1.37 -36.59
C ARG A 110 18.60 -0.71 -37.18
N LEU A 111 19.29 0.12 -36.41
CA LEU A 111 20.51 0.79 -36.89
C LEU A 111 21.57 -0.23 -37.30
N TRP A 112 21.76 -1.29 -36.49
CA TRP A 112 22.76 -2.32 -36.79
C TRP A 112 22.38 -3.16 -38.03
N MET A 113 21.11 -3.54 -38.18
CA MET A 113 20.64 -4.28 -39.35
C MET A 113 20.66 -3.47 -40.64
N ASP A 114 20.47 -2.15 -40.56
CA ASP A 114 20.50 -1.26 -41.71
C ASP A 114 21.93 -0.99 -42.21
N GLU A 115 22.92 -0.99 -41.31
CA GLU A 115 24.31 -0.60 -41.62
C GLU A 115 25.29 -1.77 -41.76
N CYS A 116 25.02 -2.93 -41.15
CA CYS A 116 25.94 -4.08 -41.17
C CYS A 116 25.43 -5.22 -42.05
N GLU A 117 26.28 -5.70 -42.96
CA GLU A 117 26.00 -6.92 -43.73
C GLU A 117 25.92 -8.16 -42.81
N PRO A 118 24.99 -9.09 -43.05
CA PRO A 118 24.85 -10.32 -42.25
C PRO A 118 26.12 -11.18 -42.24
N ASP A 119 26.57 -11.56 -41.04
CA ASP A 119 27.66 -12.53 -40.82
C ASP A 119 27.21 -13.65 -39.88
N SER A 120 27.93 -14.78 -39.92
CA SER A 120 27.79 -15.96 -39.06
C SER A 120 27.73 -15.67 -37.55
N HIS A 121 28.26 -14.53 -37.09
CA HIS A 121 28.21 -14.13 -35.69
C HIS A 121 26.98 -13.27 -35.32
N HIS A 122 26.17 -12.84 -36.30
CA HIS A 122 25.07 -11.91 -36.04
C HIS A 122 23.97 -12.52 -35.18
N GLU A 123 23.61 -13.80 -35.41
CA GLU A 123 22.56 -14.46 -34.65
C GLU A 123 22.93 -14.58 -33.17
N ASP A 124 24.17 -14.96 -32.87
CA ASP A 124 24.70 -15.04 -31.50
C ASP A 124 24.72 -13.67 -30.81
N ASP A 125 25.19 -12.62 -31.51
CA ASP A 125 25.20 -11.25 -30.99
C ASP A 125 23.77 -10.72 -30.71
N MET A 126 22.79 -11.01 -31.56
CA MET A 126 21.39 -10.62 -31.32
C MET A 126 20.80 -11.33 -30.12
N VAL A 127 21.01 -12.64 -29.99
CA VAL A 127 20.50 -13.43 -28.86
C VAL A 127 21.07 -12.87 -27.57
N ARG A 128 22.39 -12.70 -27.51
CA ARG A 128 23.08 -12.18 -26.31
C ARG A 128 22.70 -10.73 -25.99
N PHE A 129 22.44 -9.89 -27.00
CA PHE A 129 21.96 -8.53 -26.78
C PHE A 129 20.54 -8.50 -26.20
N ASN A 130 19.63 -9.32 -26.75
CA ASN A 130 18.27 -9.43 -26.23
C ASN A 130 18.26 -9.93 -24.78
N GLU A 131 19.08 -10.93 -24.47
CA GLU A 131 19.27 -11.43 -23.10
C GLU A 131 19.80 -10.32 -22.18
N GLY A 132 20.78 -9.53 -22.62
CA GLY A 132 21.31 -8.40 -21.85
C GLY A 132 20.27 -7.30 -21.58
N ILE A 133 19.42 -6.99 -22.56
CA ILE A 133 18.33 -6.02 -22.38
C ILE A 133 17.22 -6.58 -21.49
N ASP A 134 16.82 -7.84 -21.67
CA ASP A 134 15.76 -8.45 -20.86
C ASP A 134 16.20 -8.60 -19.40
N GLN A 135 17.48 -8.90 -19.15
CA GLN A 135 18.08 -8.86 -17.82
C GLN A 135 18.02 -7.45 -17.22
N ALA A 136 18.40 -6.42 -17.98
CA ALA A 136 18.33 -5.02 -17.52
C ALA A 136 16.89 -4.59 -17.20
N ILE A 137 15.89 -5.00 -18.01
CA ILE A 137 14.47 -4.74 -17.74
C ILE A 137 14.03 -5.43 -16.45
N ALA A 138 14.36 -6.71 -16.26
CA ALA A 138 13.98 -7.47 -15.09
C ALA A 138 14.55 -6.85 -13.80
N GLU A 139 15.83 -6.47 -13.83
CA GLU A 139 16.49 -5.75 -12.74
C GLU A 139 15.80 -4.41 -12.45
N SER A 140 15.56 -3.60 -13.49
CA SER A 140 14.93 -2.29 -13.33
C SER A 140 13.51 -2.38 -12.81
N VAL A 141 12.69 -3.32 -13.30
CA VAL A 141 11.31 -3.53 -12.84
C VAL A 141 11.28 -3.92 -11.36
N SER A 142 12.12 -4.89 -10.98
CA SER A 142 12.22 -5.33 -9.59
C SER A 142 12.69 -4.20 -8.68
N PHE A 143 13.77 -3.51 -9.05
CA PHE A 143 14.32 -2.43 -8.25
C PHE A 143 13.39 -1.21 -8.18
N PHE A 144 12.75 -0.82 -9.29
CA PHE A 144 11.77 0.26 -9.33
C PHE A 144 10.61 -0.01 -8.36
N SER A 145 10.01 -1.21 -8.42
CA SER A 145 8.89 -1.57 -7.55
C SER A 145 9.33 -1.56 -6.09
N MET A 146 10.49 -2.17 -5.77
CA MET A 146 11.05 -2.16 -4.42
C MET A 146 11.28 -0.73 -3.91
N GLN A 147 11.82 0.17 -4.73
CA GLN A 147 12.11 1.54 -4.31
C GLN A 147 10.84 2.36 -4.10
N VAL A 148 9.86 2.25 -4.98
CA VAL A 148 8.56 2.93 -4.82
C VAL A 148 7.86 2.43 -3.56
N ASP A 149 7.83 1.12 -3.34
CA ASP A 149 7.20 0.54 -2.15
C ASP A 149 7.97 0.87 -0.87
N LEU A 150 9.30 0.79 -0.89
CA LEU A 150 10.14 1.14 0.26
C LEU A 150 10.02 2.61 0.62
N ALA A 151 10.13 3.52 -0.36
CA ALA A 151 9.99 4.95 -0.12
C ALA A 151 8.61 5.29 0.45
N ARG A 152 7.55 4.69 -0.11
CA ARG A 152 6.19 4.81 0.39
C ARG A 152 6.08 4.28 1.83
N ASN A 153 6.62 3.10 2.11
CA ASN A 153 6.52 2.45 3.41
C ASN A 153 7.34 3.15 4.49
N LEU A 154 8.56 3.60 4.18
CA LEU A 154 9.42 4.35 5.10
C LEU A 154 8.84 5.72 5.42
N PHE A 155 8.33 6.44 4.40
CA PHE A 155 7.66 7.72 4.61
C PHE A 155 6.46 7.55 5.55
N LEU A 156 5.67 6.49 5.34
CA LEU A 156 4.51 6.21 6.18
C LEU A 156 4.90 5.79 7.62
N GLY A 157 5.93 4.96 7.78
CA GLY A 157 6.40 4.48 9.09
C GLY A 157 7.07 5.55 9.95
N MET A 158 7.91 6.39 9.32
CA MET A 158 8.58 7.52 9.99
C MET A 158 7.56 8.54 10.48
N LEU A 159 6.57 8.90 9.65
CA LEU A 159 5.49 9.81 10.05
C LEU A 159 4.72 9.23 11.24
N GLY A 160 4.44 7.93 11.25
CA GLY A 160 3.79 7.23 12.36
C GLY A 160 4.51 7.40 13.70
N HIS A 161 5.82 7.12 13.72
CA HIS A 161 6.62 7.16 14.94
C HIS A 161 6.89 8.59 15.42
N ASP A 162 7.33 9.46 14.52
CA ASP A 162 7.81 10.79 14.89
C ASP A 162 6.66 11.77 15.18
N MET A 163 5.44 11.51 14.67
CA MET A 163 4.25 12.26 15.07
C MET A 163 3.64 11.75 16.39
N ARG A 164 3.86 10.49 16.78
CA ARG A 164 3.30 9.91 18.02
C ARG A 164 3.82 10.62 19.28
N SER A 165 5.11 10.94 19.32
CA SER A 165 5.75 11.59 20.49
C SER A 165 5.24 13.02 20.78
N PRO A 166 5.22 13.96 19.82
CA PRO A 166 4.64 15.28 20.05
C PRO A 166 3.14 15.21 20.35
N LEU A 167 2.43 14.24 19.77
CA LEU A 167 1.03 14.02 20.04
C LEU A 167 0.76 13.57 21.48
N GLN A 168 1.53 12.62 21.99
CA GLN A 168 1.47 12.19 23.39
C GLN A 168 1.74 13.36 24.34
N THR A 169 2.71 14.23 23.99
CA THR A 169 3.02 15.43 24.77
C THR A 169 1.83 16.39 24.82
N ILE A 170 1.15 16.61 23.70
CA ILE A 170 -0.07 17.42 23.64
C ILE A 170 -1.17 16.82 24.52
N GLN A 171 -1.41 15.50 24.40
CA GLN A 171 -2.43 14.80 25.18
C GLN A 171 -2.16 14.90 26.69
N MET A 172 -0.93 14.62 27.12
CA MET A 172 -0.54 14.69 28.53
C MET A 172 -0.67 16.10 29.10
N THR A 173 -0.23 17.10 28.34
CA THR A 173 -0.33 18.51 28.74
C THR A 173 -1.80 18.94 28.86
N ALA A 174 -2.63 18.53 27.90
CA ALA A 174 -4.06 18.83 27.94
C ALA A 174 -4.76 18.12 29.13
N SER A 175 -4.46 16.84 29.38
CA SER A 175 -4.96 16.10 30.54
C SER A 175 -4.53 16.77 31.86
N TYR A 176 -3.29 17.24 31.95
CA TYR A 176 -2.80 18.01 33.09
C TYR A 176 -3.56 19.33 33.29
N LEU A 177 -3.79 20.09 32.21
CA LEU A 177 -4.58 21.33 32.27
C LEU A 177 -6.03 21.08 32.68
N ALA A 178 -6.63 19.97 32.25
CA ALA A 178 -7.96 19.57 32.69
C ALA A 178 -7.97 19.23 34.20
N ALA A 179 -6.98 18.48 34.68
CA ALA A 179 -6.86 18.09 36.08
C ALA A 179 -6.60 19.27 37.04
N LEU A 180 -5.95 20.34 36.57
CA LEU A 180 -5.72 21.55 37.35
C LEU A 180 -7.00 22.30 37.71
N ASN A 181 -8.17 21.95 37.15
CA ASN A 181 -9.43 22.68 37.31
C ASN A 181 -9.28 24.19 37.06
N ALA A 182 -8.32 24.55 36.20
CA ALA A 182 -8.21 25.91 35.67
C ALA A 182 -9.54 26.19 34.96
N GLY A 183 -10.22 27.28 35.35
CA GLY A 183 -11.67 27.47 35.14
C GLY A 183 -12.25 27.08 33.78
N GLU A 184 -13.57 26.91 33.69
CA GLU A 184 -14.31 26.23 32.60
C GLU A 184 -13.77 26.38 31.17
N LYS A 185 -13.32 27.57 30.75
CA LYS A 185 -12.74 27.79 29.41
C LYS A 185 -11.44 26.99 29.15
N VAL A 186 -10.57 26.86 30.16
CA VAL A 186 -9.31 26.11 30.06
C VAL A 186 -9.59 24.61 30.05
N SER A 187 -10.47 24.12 30.92
CA SER A 187 -10.92 22.72 30.92
C SER A 187 -11.61 22.32 29.59
N GLY A 188 -12.44 23.21 29.03
CA GLY A 188 -13.06 23.00 27.71
C GLY A 188 -12.05 22.98 26.56
N ALA A 189 -11.02 23.84 26.59
CA ALA A 189 -9.94 23.84 25.60
C ALA A 189 -9.06 22.58 25.70
N ALA A 190 -8.70 22.18 26.92
CA ALA A 190 -7.98 20.95 27.21
C ALA A 190 -8.74 19.72 26.71
N SER A 191 -10.04 19.64 26.98
CA SER A 191 -10.89 18.54 26.52
C SER A 191 -10.93 18.42 24.99
N ARG A 192 -10.95 19.56 24.28
CA ARG A 192 -10.85 19.58 22.81
C ARG A 192 -9.49 19.06 22.32
N LEU A 193 -8.39 19.45 22.97
CA LEU A 193 -7.05 18.97 22.63
C LEU A 193 -6.91 17.47 22.85
N ILE A 194 -7.41 16.93 23.95
CA ILE A 194 -7.40 15.48 24.23
C ILE A 194 -8.12 14.72 23.12
N ARG A 195 -9.35 15.15 22.75
CA ARG A 195 -10.13 14.50 21.68
C ARG A 195 -9.44 14.57 20.32
N SER A 196 -8.94 15.74 19.94
CA SER A 196 -8.19 15.89 18.68
C SER A 196 -6.92 15.04 18.69
N GLY A 197 -6.24 14.96 19.83
CA GLY A 197 -5.05 14.14 20.00
C GLY A 197 -5.35 12.65 19.82
N ALA A 198 -6.41 12.16 20.47
CA ALA A 198 -6.84 10.76 20.36
C ALA A 198 -7.20 10.37 18.93
N ARG A 199 -7.89 11.26 18.19
CA ARG A 199 -8.20 11.03 16.76
C ARG A 199 -6.93 10.90 15.92
N MET A 200 -5.95 11.77 16.12
CA MET A 200 -4.69 11.70 15.39
C MET A 200 -3.92 10.42 15.73
N GLN A 201 -3.96 9.97 16.98
CA GLN A 201 -3.29 8.74 17.41
C GLN A 201 -3.87 7.52 16.70
N ALA A 202 -5.21 7.44 16.63
CA ALA A 202 -5.90 6.37 15.91
C ALA A 202 -5.53 6.33 14.42
N LEU A 203 -5.46 7.50 13.75
CA LEU A 203 -5.04 7.58 12.35
C LEU A 203 -3.59 7.08 12.14
N LEU A 204 -2.68 7.44 13.05
CA LEU A 204 -1.28 6.99 12.98
C LEU A 204 -1.18 5.48 13.24
N ASP A 205 -1.96 4.95 14.18
CA ASP A 205 -1.95 3.53 14.49
C ASP A 205 -2.54 2.70 13.34
N ASP A 206 -3.66 3.11 12.75
CA ASP A 206 -4.23 2.49 11.53
C ASP A 206 -3.24 2.50 10.36
N MET A 207 -2.45 3.58 10.23
CA MET A 207 -1.44 3.71 9.19
C MET A 207 -0.24 2.79 9.41
N VAL A 208 0.18 2.59 10.65
CA VAL A 208 1.22 1.61 11.01
C VAL A 208 0.72 0.18 10.75
N ASP A 209 -0.51 -0.14 11.16
CA ASP A 209 -1.11 -1.45 10.91
C ASP A 209 -1.29 -1.73 9.40
N PHE A 210 -1.71 -0.72 8.62
CA PHE A 210 -1.76 -0.80 7.16
C PHE A 210 -0.37 -1.09 6.54
N ASN A 211 0.68 -0.44 7.03
CA ASN A 211 2.03 -0.66 6.54
C ASN A 211 2.52 -2.10 6.84
N ARG A 212 2.29 -2.59 8.06
CA ARG A 212 2.66 -3.96 8.45
C ARG A 212 1.97 -5.00 7.58
N THR A 213 0.67 -4.83 7.33
CA THR A 213 -0.11 -5.74 6.48
C THR A 213 0.38 -5.71 5.03
N ARG A 214 0.77 -4.55 4.49
CA ARG A 214 1.42 -4.41 3.18
C ARG A 214 2.77 -5.12 3.07
N LEU A 215 3.52 -5.21 4.16
CA LEU A 215 4.78 -5.96 4.24
C LEU A 215 4.56 -7.47 4.48
N GLY A 216 3.31 -7.96 4.47
CA GLY A 216 2.98 -9.36 4.70
C GLY A 216 3.08 -9.81 6.16
N LEU A 217 3.28 -8.88 7.11
CA LEU A 217 3.46 -9.18 8.53
C LEU A 217 2.14 -9.30 9.31
N GLY A 218 1.00 -8.98 8.67
CA GLY A 218 -0.32 -8.99 9.29
C GLY A 218 -0.48 -8.00 10.45
N ILE A 219 -1.61 -8.10 11.14
CA ILE A 219 -1.86 -7.40 12.41
C ILE A 219 -1.24 -8.22 13.54
N ASN A 220 -0.48 -7.57 14.42
CA ASN A 220 0.03 -8.22 15.62
C ASN A 220 -1.11 -8.38 16.64
N ILE A 221 -1.32 -9.61 17.10
CA ILE A 221 -2.33 -9.98 18.09
C ILE A 221 -1.68 -10.66 19.29
N ALA A 222 -2.26 -10.47 20.46
CA ALA A 222 -1.92 -11.16 21.70
C ALA A 222 -3.18 -11.83 22.28
N PRO A 223 -3.55 -13.04 21.79
CA PRO A 223 -4.80 -13.68 22.19
C PRO A 223 -4.81 -14.11 23.65
N THR A 224 -5.95 -13.89 24.32
CA THR A 224 -6.23 -14.31 25.69
C THR A 224 -7.66 -14.80 25.82
N ALA A 225 -8.00 -15.48 26.93
CA ALA A 225 -9.37 -15.89 27.22
C ALA A 225 -10.26 -14.66 27.48
N ILE A 226 -11.30 -14.49 26.67
CA ILE A 226 -12.16 -13.31 26.65
C ILE A 226 -13.64 -13.69 26.53
N ASP A 227 -14.47 -12.91 27.23
CA ASP A 227 -15.91 -12.85 27.06
C ASP A 227 -16.26 -11.70 26.09
N LEU A 228 -16.65 -12.02 24.85
CA LEU A 228 -16.97 -10.99 23.86
C LEU A 228 -18.20 -10.16 24.22
N ALA A 229 -19.15 -10.73 24.96
CA ALA A 229 -20.35 -10.00 25.37
C ALA A 229 -19.99 -8.83 26.29
N ARG A 230 -19.15 -9.09 27.30
CA ARG A 230 -18.66 -8.05 28.22
C ARG A 230 -17.74 -7.06 27.51
N LEU A 231 -16.81 -7.55 26.71
CA LEU A 231 -15.86 -6.71 25.98
C LEU A 231 -16.58 -5.70 25.07
N PHE A 232 -17.60 -6.16 24.34
CA PHE A 232 -18.36 -5.32 23.42
C PHE A 232 -19.34 -4.42 24.15
N ALA A 233 -19.97 -4.85 25.25
CA ALA A 233 -20.77 -3.94 26.08
C ALA A 233 -19.95 -2.73 26.56
N ASP A 234 -18.75 -2.96 27.10
CA ASP A 234 -17.85 -1.90 27.57
C ASP A 234 -17.44 -0.93 26.44
N ALA A 235 -17.18 -1.47 25.24
CA ALA A 235 -16.82 -0.66 24.08
C ALA A 235 -18.00 0.18 23.56
N LEU A 236 -19.21 -0.39 23.53
CA LEU A 236 -20.40 0.32 23.09
C LEU A 236 -20.83 1.41 24.07
N ASP A 237 -20.63 1.22 25.38
CA ASP A 237 -20.89 2.27 26.38
C ASP A 237 -20.01 3.51 26.17
N GLN A 238 -18.74 3.31 25.79
CA GLN A 238 -17.87 4.42 25.42
C GLN A 238 -18.38 5.16 24.18
N LEU A 239 -18.84 4.43 23.16
CA LEU A 239 -19.39 5.04 21.95
C LEU A 239 -20.70 5.78 22.21
N ARG A 240 -21.59 5.25 23.07
CA ARG A 240 -22.81 5.92 23.52
C ARG A 240 -22.50 7.24 24.23
N ALA A 241 -21.46 7.27 25.06
CA ALA A 241 -21.03 8.50 25.74
C ALA A 241 -20.50 9.57 24.78
N ILE A 242 -19.88 9.16 23.67
CA ILE A 242 -19.36 10.07 22.63
C ILE A 242 -20.46 10.53 21.67
N HIS A 243 -21.45 9.68 21.42
CA HIS A 243 -22.56 9.91 20.50
C HIS A 243 -23.92 9.81 21.21
N PRO A 244 -24.24 10.73 22.14
CA PRO A 244 -25.46 10.65 22.95
C PRO A 244 -26.75 10.73 22.13
N ASP A 245 -26.70 11.35 20.95
CA ASP A 245 -27.84 11.49 20.03
C ASP A 245 -28.06 10.25 19.15
N ARG A 246 -27.22 9.21 19.29
CA ARG A 246 -27.31 7.98 18.49
C ARG A 246 -27.72 6.83 19.40
N GLN A 247 -28.80 6.14 19.01
CA GLN A 247 -29.19 4.90 19.65
C GLN A 247 -28.30 3.75 19.18
N ILE A 248 -27.67 3.05 20.13
CA ILE A 248 -26.79 1.91 19.86
C ILE A 248 -27.28 0.76 20.74
N ASP A 249 -27.77 -0.31 20.12
CA ASP A 249 -28.34 -1.47 20.81
C ASP A 249 -27.36 -2.65 20.74
N LEU A 250 -27.31 -3.46 21.80
CA LEU A 250 -26.53 -4.71 21.85
C LEU A 250 -27.45 -5.87 22.20
N ASP A 251 -27.43 -6.92 21.40
CA ASP A 251 -28.08 -8.20 21.67
C ASP A 251 -27.05 -9.34 21.68
N VAL A 252 -27.18 -10.26 22.64
CA VAL A 252 -26.23 -11.35 22.85
C VAL A 252 -26.98 -12.66 23.00
N ILE A 253 -26.64 -13.63 22.17
CA ILE A 253 -27.33 -14.91 22.06
C ILE A 253 -26.31 -16.04 22.25
N GLY A 254 -26.45 -16.80 23.34
CA GLY A 254 -25.60 -17.96 23.65
C GLY A 254 -24.31 -17.63 24.41
N ASP A 255 -23.33 -18.54 24.40
CA ASP A 255 -22.06 -18.38 25.10
C ASP A 255 -21.05 -17.66 24.19
N CYS A 256 -20.43 -16.57 24.62
CA CYS A 256 -19.48 -15.80 23.78
C CYS A 256 -18.02 -15.86 24.27
N MET A 257 -17.66 -16.91 25.02
CA MET A 257 -16.31 -17.15 25.52
C MET A 257 -15.38 -17.77 24.46
N GLY A 258 -14.10 -17.36 24.46
CA GLY A 258 -13.08 -17.94 23.59
C GLY A 258 -11.73 -17.23 23.71
N ILE A 259 -10.81 -17.47 22.78
CA ILE A 259 -9.44 -16.94 22.82
C ILE A 259 -9.20 -15.94 21.69
N TRP A 260 -9.05 -14.67 22.04
CA TRP A 260 -8.85 -13.56 21.09
C TRP A 260 -8.05 -12.41 21.70
N ASP A 261 -7.58 -11.48 20.88
CA ASP A 261 -7.03 -10.20 21.34
C ASP A 261 -8.16 -9.18 21.52
N GLY A 262 -8.52 -8.92 22.77
CA GLY A 262 -9.63 -8.05 23.11
C GLY A 262 -9.46 -6.61 22.64
N ARG A 263 -8.23 -6.07 22.70
CA ARG A 263 -7.97 -4.70 22.26
C ARG A 263 -8.20 -4.56 20.76
N ARG A 264 -7.74 -5.56 19.98
CA ARG A 264 -7.96 -5.58 18.53
C ARG A 264 -9.43 -5.80 18.19
N LEU A 265 -10.14 -6.67 18.89
CA LEU A 265 -11.58 -6.85 18.66
C LEU A 265 -12.43 -5.62 19.04
N GLN A 266 -12.04 -4.86 20.07
CA GLN A 266 -12.65 -3.56 20.35
C GLN A 266 -12.43 -2.55 19.21
N GLN A 267 -11.23 -2.52 18.61
CA GLN A 267 -10.93 -1.69 17.44
C GLN A 267 -11.77 -2.12 16.23
N LEU A 268 -11.90 -3.43 15.99
CA LEU A 268 -12.78 -3.98 14.95
C LEU A 268 -14.22 -3.48 15.14
N LEU A 269 -14.79 -3.67 16.34
CA LEU A 269 -16.16 -3.26 16.63
C LEU A 269 -16.34 -1.75 16.46
N GLY A 270 -15.41 -0.96 17.01
CA GLY A 270 -15.43 0.49 16.90
C GLY A 270 -15.43 0.96 15.44
N ASN A 271 -14.62 0.34 14.57
CA ASN A 271 -14.59 0.65 13.15
C ASN A 271 -15.94 0.38 12.45
N LEU A 272 -16.60 -0.73 12.77
CA LEU A 272 -17.90 -1.07 12.21
C LEU A 272 -19.01 -0.15 12.72
N VAL A 273 -19.06 0.11 14.03
CA VAL A 273 -20.10 0.94 14.64
C VAL A 273 -19.95 2.41 14.23
N LEU A 274 -18.73 2.95 14.17
CA LEU A 274 -18.51 4.31 13.68
C LEU A 274 -18.88 4.46 12.20
N ASN A 275 -18.67 3.42 11.40
CA ASN A 275 -19.14 3.38 10.02
C ASN A 275 -20.68 3.45 9.96
N ALA A 276 -21.35 2.60 10.74
CA ALA A 276 -22.81 2.58 10.87
C ALA A 276 -23.38 3.92 11.38
N ILE A 277 -22.72 4.58 12.34
CA ILE A 277 -23.12 5.91 12.83
C ILE A 277 -23.02 6.95 11.73
N LYS A 278 -21.92 6.93 10.95
CA LYS A 278 -21.62 7.93 9.93
C LYS A 278 -22.50 7.81 8.68
N TYR A 279 -22.79 6.60 8.23
CA TYR A 279 -23.50 6.36 6.97
C TYR A 279 -24.95 5.89 7.17
N GLY A 280 -25.32 5.50 8.39
CA GLY A 280 -26.68 5.10 8.71
C GLY A 280 -27.63 6.26 8.95
N ALA A 281 -28.92 5.99 8.83
CA ALA A 281 -29.99 6.93 9.13
C ALA A 281 -29.86 7.45 10.58
N SER A 282 -30.04 8.76 10.77
CA SER A 282 -29.85 9.42 12.07
C SER A 282 -30.91 9.04 13.10
N ASP A 283 -32.10 8.68 12.64
CA ASP A 283 -33.31 8.38 13.40
C ASP A 283 -33.54 6.88 13.66
N ALA A 284 -32.64 6.01 13.17
CA ALA A 284 -32.67 4.58 13.39
C ALA A 284 -31.49 4.11 14.27
N PRO A 285 -31.67 3.05 15.08
CA PRO A 285 -30.59 2.52 15.91
C PRO A 285 -29.52 1.80 15.08
N VAL A 286 -28.28 1.87 15.56
CA VAL A 286 -27.23 0.92 15.18
C VAL A 286 -27.38 -0.31 16.05
N ARG A 287 -27.66 -1.48 15.47
CA ARG A 287 -27.83 -2.73 16.21
C ARG A 287 -26.58 -3.59 16.10
N VAL A 288 -26.06 -4.01 17.23
CA VAL A 288 -24.94 -4.94 17.35
C VAL A 288 -25.48 -6.25 17.90
N THR A 289 -25.26 -7.35 17.21
CA THR A 289 -25.68 -8.69 17.63
C THR A 289 -24.47 -9.59 17.73
N VAL A 290 -24.34 -10.34 18.82
CA VAL A 290 -23.30 -11.35 19.03
C VAL A 290 -23.99 -12.69 19.23
N THR A 291 -23.76 -13.63 18.33
CA THR A 291 -24.44 -14.94 18.33
C THR A 291 -23.42 -16.06 18.39
N ASP A 292 -23.64 -16.98 19.32
CA ASP A 292 -22.98 -18.27 19.40
C ASP A 292 -23.45 -19.18 18.26
N GLU A 293 -22.53 -19.55 17.37
CA GLU A 293 -22.75 -20.52 16.29
C GLU A 293 -21.97 -21.83 16.53
N GLY A 294 -21.65 -22.13 17.79
CA GLY A 294 -20.91 -23.31 18.20
C GLY A 294 -19.40 -23.11 18.06
N ALA A 295 -18.82 -23.51 16.91
CA ALA A 295 -17.38 -23.44 16.68
C ALA A 295 -16.86 -22.01 16.49
N GLU A 296 -17.75 -21.07 16.17
CA GLU A 296 -17.46 -19.67 15.94
C GLU A 296 -18.48 -18.77 16.63
N VAL A 297 -18.11 -17.51 16.80
CA VAL A 297 -19.00 -16.43 17.24
C VAL A 297 -19.24 -15.50 16.07
N LEU A 298 -20.52 -15.26 15.76
CA LEU A 298 -20.95 -14.32 14.74
C LEU A 298 -21.24 -12.95 15.37
N LEU A 299 -20.48 -11.94 14.96
CA LEU A 299 -20.75 -10.53 15.24
C LEU A 299 -21.43 -9.89 14.03
N GLU A 300 -22.60 -9.30 14.22
CA GLU A 300 -23.27 -8.49 13.21
C GLU A 300 -23.43 -7.04 13.67
N VAL A 301 -23.09 -6.08 12.80
CA VAL A 301 -23.37 -4.66 12.99
C VAL A 301 -24.29 -4.18 11.88
N ARG A 302 -25.48 -3.70 12.27
CA ARG A 302 -26.58 -3.34 11.36
C ARG A 302 -26.96 -1.88 11.51
N ASN A 303 -27.23 -1.21 10.39
CA ASN A 303 -27.82 0.12 10.38
C ASN A 303 -28.79 0.28 9.21
N ALA A 304 -29.87 1.05 9.42
CA ALA A 304 -30.68 1.53 8.31
C ALA A 304 -29.92 2.60 7.54
N GLY A 305 -30.17 2.76 6.24
CA GLY A 305 -29.49 3.78 5.44
C GLY A 305 -29.75 3.60 3.94
N ALA A 306 -29.11 4.45 3.13
CA ALA A 306 -29.14 4.29 1.69
C ALA A 306 -28.41 3.01 1.27
N ALA A 307 -28.98 2.28 0.32
CA ALA A 307 -28.36 1.08 -0.23
C ALA A 307 -26.98 1.39 -0.81
N ILE A 308 -26.00 0.55 -0.50
CA ILE A 308 -24.66 0.60 -1.08
C ILE A 308 -24.70 -0.12 -2.43
N GLU A 309 -24.21 0.53 -3.48
CA GLU A 309 -24.11 -0.09 -4.80
C GLU A 309 -23.21 -1.34 -4.76
N ARG A 310 -23.56 -2.38 -5.51
CA ARG A 310 -22.82 -3.65 -5.53
C ARG A 310 -21.34 -3.48 -5.89
N SER A 311 -21.03 -2.62 -6.86
CA SER A 311 -19.66 -2.28 -7.24
C SER A 311 -18.85 -1.67 -6.09
N THR A 312 -19.53 -0.95 -5.18
CA THR A 312 -18.93 -0.40 -3.97
C THR A 312 -18.75 -1.50 -2.92
N LEU A 313 -19.75 -2.36 -2.69
CA LEU A 313 -19.67 -3.50 -1.74
C LEU A 313 -18.45 -4.41 -2.01
N ASP A 314 -18.17 -4.72 -3.27
CA ASP A 314 -17.02 -5.55 -3.65
C ASP A 314 -15.67 -4.94 -3.25
N LEU A 315 -15.66 -3.64 -2.95
CA LEU A 315 -14.45 -2.86 -2.76
C LEU A 315 -14.37 -2.17 -1.39
N ILE A 316 -15.43 -2.13 -0.58
CA ILE A 316 -15.48 -1.35 0.68
C ILE A 316 -14.39 -1.70 1.69
N PHE A 317 -13.88 -2.93 1.66
CA PHE A 317 -12.81 -3.38 2.54
C PHE A 317 -11.41 -3.11 1.97
N ASN A 318 -11.30 -2.55 0.76
CA ASN A 318 -10.02 -2.16 0.20
C ASN A 318 -9.50 -0.89 0.88
N PRO A 319 -8.19 -0.82 1.13
CA PRO A 319 -7.60 0.30 1.84
C PRO A 319 -7.72 1.59 1.02
N LEU A 320 -7.86 2.72 1.72
CA LEU A 320 -7.92 4.07 1.15
C LEU A 320 -9.11 4.33 0.22
N GLN A 321 -10.15 3.49 0.30
CA GLN A 321 -11.38 3.73 -0.45
C GLN A 321 -12.29 4.73 0.28
N ARG A 322 -12.84 5.66 -0.51
CA ARG A 322 -13.88 6.60 -0.09
C ARG A 322 -15.06 6.44 -1.04
N GLY A 323 -16.27 6.47 -0.52
CA GLY A 323 -17.48 6.40 -1.35
C GLY A 323 -17.52 7.57 -2.36
N PRO A 324 -18.09 7.37 -3.56
CA PRO A 324 -18.08 8.34 -4.66
C PRO A 324 -18.72 9.70 -4.35
N ASN A 325 -19.48 9.82 -3.25
CA ASN A 325 -20.24 11.01 -2.87
C ASN A 325 -19.57 11.93 -1.84
N HIS A 326 -18.24 12.03 -1.78
CA HIS A 326 -17.56 12.93 -0.84
C HIS A 326 -16.66 13.97 -1.54
N GLN A 327 -17.29 15.09 -1.94
CA GLN A 327 -16.61 16.35 -2.25
C GLN A 327 -16.73 17.40 -1.11
N GLY A 328 -17.05 16.97 0.12
CA GLY A 328 -17.35 17.87 1.25
C GLY A 328 -16.20 18.09 2.23
N THR A 329 -16.03 19.34 2.66
CA THR A 329 -15.02 19.91 3.56
C THR A 329 -15.20 19.58 5.05
N ASP A 330 -15.60 18.36 5.42
CA ASP A 330 -15.82 18.02 6.82
C ASP A 330 -14.56 17.50 7.53
N ALA A 331 -14.33 18.04 8.73
CA ALA A 331 -13.19 17.82 9.62
C ALA A 331 -13.05 16.38 10.18
N ASP A 332 -13.80 15.42 9.64
CA ASP A 332 -13.81 13.99 10.02
C ASP A 332 -13.15 13.11 8.94
N SER A 333 -11.97 13.54 8.49
CA SER A 333 -11.19 12.88 7.45
C SER A 333 -10.58 11.56 7.95
N SER A 334 -11.38 10.50 8.05
CA SER A 334 -10.82 9.15 8.16
C SER A 334 -10.12 8.79 6.85
N LEU A 335 -8.98 8.11 6.94
CA LEU A 335 -8.15 7.72 5.79
C LEU A 335 -8.81 6.66 4.88
N GLY A 336 -10.04 6.22 5.17
CA GLY A 336 -10.67 5.08 4.50
C GLY A 336 -10.01 3.75 4.87
N LEU A 337 -9.41 3.66 6.07
CA LEU A 337 -8.74 2.45 6.56
C LEU A 337 -9.59 1.64 7.53
N GLY A 338 -10.62 2.20 8.17
CA GLY A 338 -11.36 1.54 9.25
C GLY A 338 -11.91 0.14 8.88
N LEU A 339 -12.62 0.03 7.75
CA LEU A 339 -13.15 -1.26 7.30
C LEU A 339 -12.03 -2.24 6.87
N TYR A 340 -10.98 -1.74 6.23
CA TYR A 340 -9.79 -2.54 5.91
C TYR A 340 -9.15 -3.10 7.18
N ILE A 341 -8.93 -2.27 8.20
CA ILE A 341 -8.35 -2.68 9.48
C ILE A 341 -9.26 -3.67 10.21
N ALA A 342 -10.59 -3.47 10.19
CA ALA A 342 -11.54 -4.45 10.72
C ALA A 342 -11.38 -5.83 10.04
N ARG A 343 -11.23 -5.86 8.71
CA ARG A 343 -10.96 -7.10 7.96
C ARG A 343 -9.63 -7.74 8.35
N GLU A 344 -8.55 -6.97 8.42
CA GLU A 344 -7.24 -7.50 8.77
C GLU A 344 -7.16 -7.97 10.22
N ILE A 345 -7.92 -7.35 11.14
CA ILE A 345 -8.09 -7.84 12.51
C ILE A 345 -8.84 -9.17 12.53
N ALA A 346 -9.96 -9.29 11.80
CA ALA A 346 -10.71 -10.55 11.71
C ALA A 346 -9.81 -11.68 11.17
N ARG A 347 -9.09 -11.42 10.09
CA ARG A 347 -8.12 -12.36 9.48
C ARG A 347 -7.00 -12.76 10.43
N ALA A 348 -6.47 -11.82 11.22
CA ALA A 348 -5.44 -12.13 12.20
C ALA A 348 -5.94 -13.13 13.27
N HIS A 349 -7.24 -13.10 13.58
CA HIS A 349 -7.91 -14.07 14.46
C HIS A 349 -8.38 -15.35 13.74
N GLY A 350 -7.99 -15.56 12.48
CA GLY A 350 -8.44 -16.70 11.67
C GLY A 350 -9.88 -16.59 11.16
N GLY A 351 -10.53 -15.44 11.36
CA GLY A 351 -11.91 -15.19 10.98
C GLY A 351 -12.09 -14.52 9.62
N GLU A 352 -13.34 -14.26 9.29
CA GLU A 352 -13.76 -13.57 8.06
C GLU A 352 -14.73 -12.43 8.36
N ILE A 353 -14.78 -11.45 7.47
CA ILE A 353 -15.76 -10.37 7.49
C ILE A 353 -16.42 -10.26 6.12
N ASP A 354 -17.73 -10.04 6.13
CA ASP A 354 -18.55 -9.83 4.94
C ASP A 354 -19.50 -8.65 5.14
N ALA A 355 -20.06 -8.12 4.05
CA ALA A 355 -21.02 -7.04 4.07
C ALA A 355 -22.13 -7.23 3.04
N ARG A 356 -23.37 -6.98 3.47
CA ARG A 356 -24.54 -6.90 2.60
C ARG A 356 -25.26 -5.57 2.80
N SER A 357 -25.83 -5.04 1.73
CA SER A 357 -26.62 -3.81 1.78
C SER A 357 -27.80 -3.92 0.84
N ASP A 358 -28.99 -3.56 1.31
CA ASP A 358 -30.22 -3.50 0.53
C ASP A 358 -30.92 -2.15 0.72
N ALA A 359 -32.16 -2.03 0.25
CA ALA A 359 -32.93 -0.78 0.33
C ALA A 359 -33.32 -0.37 1.77
N VAL A 360 -33.14 -1.26 2.74
CA VAL A 360 -33.58 -1.10 4.13
C VAL A 360 -32.39 -0.98 5.07
N GLU A 361 -31.42 -1.88 4.97
CA GLU A 361 -30.29 -1.92 5.89
C GLU A 361 -28.96 -2.29 5.23
N THR A 362 -27.89 -1.93 5.94
CA THR A 362 -26.54 -2.44 5.71
C THR A 362 -26.15 -3.29 6.92
N VAL A 363 -25.56 -4.47 6.65
CA VAL A 363 -25.09 -5.40 7.66
C VAL A 363 -23.66 -5.80 7.38
N PHE A 364 -22.79 -5.58 8.37
CA PHE A 364 -21.45 -6.15 8.43
C PHE A 364 -21.47 -7.39 9.32
N SER A 365 -20.99 -8.52 8.82
CA SER A 365 -20.96 -9.80 9.54
C SER A 365 -19.51 -10.26 9.71
N VAL A 366 -19.10 -10.56 10.94
CA VAL A 366 -17.76 -11.05 11.27
C VAL A 366 -17.89 -12.41 11.94
N LYS A 367 -17.25 -13.42 11.37
CA LYS A 367 -17.16 -14.75 11.98
C LYS A 367 -15.80 -14.91 12.65
N LEU A 368 -15.83 -15.24 13.94
CA LEU A 368 -14.63 -15.39 14.76
C LEU A 368 -14.55 -16.83 15.28
N PRO A 369 -13.61 -17.65 14.80
CA PRO A 369 -13.37 -18.98 15.35
C PRO A 369 -13.04 -18.88 16.84
N ARG A 370 -13.60 -19.76 17.66
CA ARG A 370 -13.16 -19.90 19.05
C ARG A 370 -11.78 -20.56 19.02
N GLY A 371 -10.73 -19.79 19.34
CA GLY A 371 -9.40 -20.37 19.49
C GLY A 371 -9.38 -21.50 20.53
N GLU A 372 -8.50 -22.48 20.34
CA GLU A 372 -8.29 -23.61 21.27
C GLU A 372 -7.53 -23.22 22.53
#